data_AF-A0A8J3VBR6-F1
#
_entry.id   AF-A0A8J3VBR6-F1
#
_cell.length_a   1.000
_cell.length_b   1.000
_cell.length_c   1.000
_cell.angle_alpha   90.00
_cell.angle_beta   90.00
_cell.angle_gamma   90.00
#
_symmetry.space_group_name_H-M   'P 1'
#
loop_
_entity.id
_entity.type
_entity.pdbx_description
1 polymer ?
#
loop_
_entity_poly.entity_id
_entity_poly.type
_entity_poly.pdbx_seq_one_letter_code
_entity_poly.pdbx_strand_id
1 'polypeptide(L)'
;MPDSPRVARLNVGLVLRELAEVTGVVLLEDGMCRGGQVGAVYVRWPDAHRSVLTWQAANAAADVRPAEELLATARAHGVPAPRYELVAELGRRVDEILAGAAAEEVVRACWAHMSLRMVDWSIRHLDAADVTGWVDAAEALRP
;
A
#
# COMPACT_ATOMS: atom_id res chain seq x y z
N MET A 1 11.34 3.45 27.73
CA MET A 1 11.34 3.65 26.27
C MET A 1 9.91 3.96 25.85
N PRO A 2 9.66 4.96 25.00
CA PRO A 2 8.30 5.16 24.49
C PRO A 2 7.88 3.93 23.66
N ASP A 3 6.66 3.45 23.87
CA ASP A 3 6.07 2.37 23.08
C ASP A 3 6.04 2.80 21.62
N SER A 4 6.87 2.16 20.80
CA SER A 4 6.80 2.37 19.35
C SER A 4 5.50 1.77 18.84
N PRO A 5 4.72 2.48 18.01
CA PRO A 5 3.48 1.96 17.48
C PRO A 5 3.75 0.65 16.73
N ARG A 6 2.91 -0.37 16.97
CA ARG A 6 3.07 -1.69 16.36
C ARG A 6 2.91 -1.56 14.84
N VAL A 7 3.98 -1.86 14.10
CA VAL A 7 3.97 -1.87 12.63
C VAL A 7 2.94 -2.91 12.16
N ALA A 8 2.04 -2.49 11.27
CA ALA A 8 1.05 -3.38 10.67
C ALA A 8 1.76 -4.53 9.93
N ARG A 9 1.25 -5.76 10.07
CA ARG A 9 1.84 -6.91 9.38
C ARG A 9 1.68 -6.76 7.87
N LEU A 10 2.77 -6.89 7.13
CA LEU A 10 2.78 -6.90 5.66
C LEU A 10 1.86 -8.02 5.15
N ASN A 11 0.86 -7.67 4.34
CA ASN A 11 0.15 -8.62 3.49
C ASN A 11 0.93 -8.78 2.19
N VAL A 12 1.82 -9.77 2.15
CA VAL A 12 2.76 -9.97 1.04
C VAL A 12 2.03 -10.15 -0.29
N GLY A 13 1.00 -10.99 -0.33
CA GLY A 13 0.26 -11.25 -1.57
C GLY A 13 -0.45 -10.03 -2.15
N LEU A 14 -0.98 -9.15 -1.28
CA LEU A 14 -1.58 -7.89 -1.71
C LEU A 14 -0.51 -6.95 -2.29
N VAL A 15 0.58 -6.72 -1.55
CA VAL A 15 1.65 -5.81 -1.97
C VAL A 15 2.31 -6.26 -3.26
N LEU A 16 2.54 -7.56 -3.46
CA LEU A 16 3.13 -8.08 -4.70
C LEU A 16 2.21 -7.87 -5.91
N ARG A 17 0.89 -8.01 -5.72
CA ARG A 17 -0.09 -7.76 -6.78
C ARG A 17 -0.12 -6.28 -7.16
N GLU A 18 -0.28 -5.40 -6.19
CA GLU A 18 -0.30 -3.94 -6.42
C GLU A 18 1.01 -3.47 -7.07
N LEU A 19 2.16 -3.98 -6.61
CA LEU A 19 3.45 -3.67 -7.21
C LEU A 19 3.51 -4.09 -8.68
N ALA A 20 3.00 -5.28 -9.02
CA ALA A 20 2.94 -5.76 -10.40
C ALA A 20 2.00 -4.90 -11.26
N GLU A 21 0.87 -4.45 -10.72
CA GLU A 21 -0.06 -3.57 -11.43
C GLU A 21 0.54 -2.19 -11.71
N VAL A 22 1.27 -1.61 -10.75
CA VAL A 22 1.89 -0.28 -10.90
C VAL A 22 3.16 -0.31 -11.75
N THR A 23 3.96 -1.37 -11.65
CA THR A 23 5.32 -1.40 -12.24
C THR A 23 5.47 -2.36 -13.41
N GLY A 24 4.53 -3.28 -13.62
CA GLY A 24 4.65 -4.39 -14.56
C GLY A 24 5.62 -5.50 -14.11
N VAL A 25 6.28 -5.37 -12.96
CA VAL A 25 7.26 -6.34 -12.45
C VAL A 25 6.58 -7.36 -11.54
N VAL A 26 6.63 -8.64 -11.91
CA VAL A 26 6.11 -9.73 -11.10
C VAL A 26 7.23 -10.32 -10.25
N LEU A 27 7.14 -10.13 -8.94
CA LEU A 27 8.05 -10.73 -7.96
C LEU A 27 7.38 -11.92 -7.27
N LEU A 28 8.15 -12.98 -7.01
CA LEU A 28 7.67 -14.18 -6.31
C LEU A 28 8.08 -14.15 -4.85
N GLU A 29 7.17 -14.48 -3.93
CA GLU A 29 7.51 -14.64 -2.52
C GLU A 29 8.50 -15.79 -2.31
N ASP A 30 9.57 -15.52 -1.56
CA ASP A 30 10.65 -16.48 -1.27
C ASP A 30 10.92 -16.61 0.25
N GLY A 31 9.84 -16.55 1.03
CA GLY A 31 9.82 -16.78 2.46
C GLY A 31 10.26 -15.58 3.33
N MET A 32 10.06 -15.74 4.63
CA MET A 32 10.28 -14.67 5.60
C MET A 32 11.77 -14.46 5.91
N CYS A 33 12.15 -13.19 6.14
CA CYS A 33 13.47 -12.84 6.63
C CYS A 33 13.68 -13.38 8.06
N ARG A 34 14.82 -14.04 8.33
CA ARG A 34 15.19 -14.50 9.69
C ARG A 34 15.67 -13.30 10.51
N GLY A 35 15.24 -13.19 11.78
CA GLY A 35 15.77 -12.18 12.72
C GLY A 35 14.80 -11.09 13.18
N GLY A 36 13.53 -11.14 12.78
CA GLY A 36 12.44 -10.44 13.48
C GLY A 36 12.46 -8.93 13.34
N GLN A 37 11.89 -8.40 12.26
CA GLN A 37 11.13 -7.16 12.32
C GLN A 37 10.07 -7.16 11.20
N VAL A 38 8.88 -6.73 11.59
CA VAL A 38 7.66 -6.75 10.79
C VAL A 38 7.85 -5.88 9.54
N GLY A 39 7.58 -6.41 8.35
CA GLY A 39 7.54 -5.61 7.11
C GLY A 39 8.55 -5.98 6.02
N ALA A 40 9.37 -7.04 6.21
CA ALA A 40 10.34 -7.51 5.21
C ALA A 40 10.12 -8.98 4.81
N VAL A 41 10.21 -9.27 3.51
CA VAL A 41 10.09 -10.62 2.95
C VAL A 41 11.13 -10.81 1.85
N TYR A 42 11.67 -12.03 1.71
CA TYR A 42 12.50 -12.34 0.56
C TYR A 42 11.62 -12.50 -0.67
N VAL A 43 12.10 -12.01 -1.80
CA VAL A 43 11.42 -12.11 -3.09
C VAL A 43 12.40 -12.57 -4.16
N ARG A 44 11.86 -13.19 -5.21
CA ARG A 44 12.60 -13.53 -6.43
C ARG A 44 12.12 -12.72 -7.61
N TRP A 45 13.08 -12.20 -8.36
CA TRP A 45 12.85 -11.50 -9.61
C TRP A 45 12.62 -12.46 -10.77
N PRO A 46 12.10 -11.98 -11.92
CA PRO A 46 11.91 -12.81 -13.12
C PRO A 46 13.17 -13.50 -13.64
N ASP A 47 14.35 -12.94 -13.40
CA ASP A 47 15.67 -13.51 -13.71
C ASP A 47 16.21 -14.44 -12.60
N ALA A 48 15.37 -14.78 -11.63
CA ALA A 48 15.62 -15.64 -10.48
C ALA A 48 16.56 -15.10 -9.39
N HIS A 49 17.09 -13.87 -9.49
CA HIS A 49 17.87 -13.32 -8.38
C HIS A 49 16.97 -12.99 -7.19
N ARG A 50 17.55 -13.05 -5.98
CA ARG A 50 16.83 -12.87 -4.72
C ARG A 50 17.09 -11.47 -4.18
N SER A 51 16.02 -10.80 -3.75
CA SER A 51 16.08 -9.49 -3.08
C SER A 51 15.20 -9.46 -1.84
N VAL A 52 15.24 -8.35 -1.11
CA VAL A 52 14.40 -8.11 0.07
C VAL A 52 13.36 -7.06 -0.30
N LEU A 53 12.09 -7.42 -0.17
CA LEU A 53 10.98 -6.49 -0.27
C LEU A 53 10.67 -5.94 1.12
N THR A 54 10.61 -4.62 1.23
CA THR A 54 10.17 -3.92 2.44
C THR A 54 9.02 -2.98 2.14
N TRP A 55 8.08 -2.85 3.08
CA TRP A 55 6.95 -1.93 2.98
C TRP A 55 6.94 -0.92 4.13
N GLN A 56 6.51 0.31 3.83
CA GLN A 56 6.39 1.40 4.78
C GLN A 56 5.04 2.11 4.60
N ALA A 57 4.48 2.68 5.68
CA ALA A 57 3.22 3.42 5.61
C ALA A 57 3.38 4.73 4.79
N ALA A 58 2.25 5.22 4.25
CA ALA A 58 2.21 6.48 3.52
C ALA A 58 2.83 7.63 4.36
N ASN A 59 3.60 8.49 3.69
CA ASN A 59 4.47 9.56 4.22
C ASN A 59 5.91 9.14 4.62
N ALA A 60 6.30 7.87 4.51
CA ALA A 60 7.70 7.44 4.62
C ALA A 60 8.47 7.49 3.27
N ALA A 61 7.77 7.69 2.15
CA ALA A 61 8.39 7.79 0.82
C ALA A 61 9.40 8.95 0.71
N ALA A 62 9.21 10.02 1.49
CA ALA A 62 10.15 11.14 1.59
C ALA A 62 11.54 10.74 2.09
N ASP A 63 11.65 9.62 2.81
CA ASP A 63 12.92 9.12 3.38
C ASP A 63 13.66 8.15 2.43
N VAL A 64 13.04 7.70 1.34
CA VAL A 64 13.65 6.69 0.45
C VAL A 64 14.76 7.27 -0.40
N ARG A 65 14.57 8.47 -0.98
CA ARG A 65 15.60 9.11 -1.83
C ARG A 65 16.88 9.46 -1.05
N PRO A 66 16.80 10.11 0.12
CA PRO A 66 17.99 10.34 0.95
C PRO A 66 18.70 9.05 1.35
N ALA A 67 17.95 7.98 1.66
CA ALA A 67 18.53 6.68 1.99
C ALA A 67 19.25 6.06 0.79
N GLU A 68 18.66 6.11 -0.41
CA GLU A 68 19.27 5.63 -1.64
C GLU A 68 20.58 6.36 -1.96
N GLU A 69 20.59 7.69 -1.86
CA GLU A 69 21.79 8.51 -2.09
C GLU A 69 22.90 8.19 -1.09
N LEU A 70 22.56 8.03 0.20
CA LEU A 70 23.51 7.66 1.24
C LEU A 70 24.12 6.27 0.98
N LEU A 71 23.30 5.27 0.63
CA LEU A 71 23.76 3.92 0.32
C LEU A 71 24.62 3.90 -0.95
N ALA A 72 24.23 4.66 -1.98
CA ALA A 72 25.01 4.80 -3.20
C ALA A 72 26.40 5.41 -2.92
N THR A 73 26.45 6.44 -2.07
CA THR A 73 27.69 7.08 -1.63
C THR A 73 28.57 6.10 -0.84
N ALA A 74 28.00 5.39 0.14
CA ALA A 74 28.73 4.39 0.91
C ALA A 74 29.36 3.32 0.01
N ARG A 75 28.61 2.82 -0.97
CA ARG A 75 29.12 1.85 -1.96
C ARG A 75 30.25 2.43 -2.82
N ALA A 76 30.16 3.68 -3.24
CA ALA A 76 31.22 4.35 -4.00
C ALA A 76 32.53 4.43 -3.20
N HIS A 77 32.44 4.40 -1.86
CA HIS A 77 33.58 4.34 -0.95
C HIS A 77 33.97 2.90 -0.51
N GLY A 78 33.42 1.87 -1.16
CA GLY A 78 33.77 0.47 -0.90
C GLY A 78 33.09 -0.14 0.32
N VAL A 79 32.12 0.55 0.93
CA VAL A 79 31.32 -0.01 2.03
C VAL A 79 30.31 -1.01 1.45
N PRO A 80 30.25 -2.25 1.97
CA PRO A 80 29.20 -3.20 1.59
C PRO A 80 27.84 -2.70 2.09
N ALA A 81 27.06 -2.09 1.20
CA ALA A 81 25.74 -1.54 1.48
C ALA A 81 24.71 -2.04 0.45
N PRO A 82 23.44 -2.23 0.86
CA PRO A 82 22.38 -2.68 -0.05
C PRO A 82 22.09 -1.62 -1.13
N ARG A 83 21.42 -2.07 -2.20
CA ARG A 83 20.96 -1.23 -3.31
C ARG A 83 19.43 -1.32 -3.38
N TYR A 84 18.77 -0.19 -3.57
CA TYR A 84 17.37 -0.18 -3.99
C TYR A 84 17.30 -0.54 -5.48
N GLU A 85 16.52 -1.57 -5.79
CA GLU A 85 16.37 -2.08 -7.16
C GLU A 85 15.04 -1.66 -7.78
N LEU A 86 14.03 -1.43 -6.94
CA LEU A 86 12.71 -0.92 -7.30
C LEU A 86 12.07 -0.21 -6.11
N VAL A 87 11.46 0.95 -6.35
CA VAL A 87 10.67 1.70 -5.39
C VAL A 87 9.38 2.12 -6.08
N ALA A 88 8.24 1.86 -5.46
CA ALA A 88 6.93 2.24 -5.99
C ALA A 88 6.02 2.72 -4.86
N GLU A 89 5.23 3.75 -5.15
CA GLU A 89 4.14 4.17 -4.28
C GLU A 89 2.91 3.33 -4.61
N LEU A 90 2.36 2.67 -3.59
CA LEU A 90 1.15 1.88 -3.72
C LEU A 90 -0.04 2.68 -3.20
N GLY A 91 -1.05 2.89 -4.04
CA GLY A 91 -2.29 3.56 -3.66
C GLY A 91 -3.18 2.56 -2.92
N ARG A 92 -3.38 2.73 -1.60
CA ARG A 92 -4.32 1.85 -0.90
C ARG A 92 -5.74 2.13 -1.38
N ARG A 93 -6.40 1.12 -1.96
CA ARG A 93 -7.83 1.19 -2.21
C ARG A 93 -8.59 0.68 -0.98
N VAL A 94 -9.59 1.45 -0.54
CA VAL A 94 -10.37 1.15 0.69
C VAL A 94 -11.15 -0.17 0.54
N ASP A 95 -11.63 -0.45 -0.67
CA ASP A 95 -12.29 -1.69 -1.07
C ASP A 95 -11.43 -2.94 -0.84
N GLU A 96 -10.13 -2.86 -1.10
CA GLU A 96 -9.21 -4.00 -0.93
C GLU A 96 -8.86 -4.26 0.54
N ILE A 97 -8.77 -3.20 1.34
CA ILE A 97 -8.65 -3.30 2.81
C ILE A 97 -9.86 -4.02 3.39
N LEU A 98 -11.06 -3.74 2.87
CA LEU A 98 -12.29 -4.36 3.33
C LEU A 98 -12.42 -5.81 2.83
N ALA A 99 -12.05 -6.09 1.57
CA ALA A 99 -12.10 -7.44 0.99
C ALA A 99 -11.23 -8.46 1.73
N GLY A 100 -10.10 -8.03 2.31
CA GLY A 100 -9.24 -8.89 3.13
C GLY A 100 -9.66 -9.07 4.59
N ALA A 101 -10.65 -8.31 5.06
CA ALA A 101 -11.02 -8.23 6.47
C ALA A 101 -12.30 -9.01 6.84
N ALA A 102 -13.14 -9.34 5.85
CA ALA A 102 -14.39 -10.06 6.07
C ALA A 102 -14.83 -10.85 4.83
N ALA A 103 -15.80 -11.75 5.00
CA ALA A 103 -16.46 -12.42 3.87
C ALA A 103 -17.08 -11.40 2.91
N GLU A 104 -17.10 -11.70 1.62
CA GLU A 104 -17.52 -10.77 0.56
C GLU A 104 -18.95 -10.25 0.78
N GLU A 105 -19.85 -11.10 1.28
CA GLU A 105 -21.23 -10.73 1.63
C GLU A 105 -21.28 -9.69 2.76
N VAL A 106 -20.39 -9.82 3.74
CA VAL A 106 -20.29 -8.87 4.86
C VAL A 106 -19.75 -7.54 4.38
N VAL A 107 -18.73 -7.55 3.51
CA VAL A 107 -18.19 -6.33 2.90
C VAL A 107 -19.26 -5.61 2.09
N ARG A 108 -20.02 -6.34 1.25
CA ARG A 108 -21.14 -5.79 0.49
C ARG A 108 -22.23 -5.19 1.39
N ALA A 109 -22.59 -5.88 2.46
CA ALA A 109 -23.60 -5.40 3.40
C ALA A 109 -23.14 -4.13 4.14
N CYS A 110 -21.89 -4.09 4.61
CA CYS A 110 -21.29 -2.92 5.24
C CYS A 110 -21.21 -1.73 4.26
N TRP A 111 -20.81 -1.99 3.02
CA TRP A 111 -20.76 -0.96 1.98
C TRP A 111 -22.14 -0.39 1.68
N ALA A 112 -23.14 -1.25 1.46
CA ALA A 112 -24.52 -0.82 1.23
C ALA A 112 -25.06 0.01 2.41
N HIS A 113 -24.82 -0.45 3.64
CA HIS A 113 -25.21 0.28 4.84
C HIS A 113 -24.55 1.66 4.92
N MET A 114 -23.24 1.74 4.64
CA MET A 114 -22.51 3.01 4.73
C MET A 114 -22.89 3.99 3.63
N SER A 115 -23.10 3.52 2.41
CA SER A 115 -23.64 4.32 1.31
C SER A 115 -25.00 4.90 1.67
N LEU A 116 -25.92 4.08 2.22
CA LEU A 116 -27.23 4.57 2.66
C LEU A 116 -27.11 5.61 3.76
N ARG A 117 -26.22 5.41 4.74
CA ARG A 117 -26.03 6.37 5.83
C ARG A 117 -25.43 7.68 5.34
N MET A 118 -24.55 7.63 4.35
CA MET A 118 -23.95 8.81 3.73
C MET A 118 -24.98 9.61 2.93
N VAL A 119 -25.85 8.94 2.17
CA VAL A 119 -26.98 9.58 1.46
C VAL A 119 -27.91 10.27 2.45
N ASP A 120 -28.35 9.54 3.49
CA ASP A 120 -29.24 10.05 4.52
C ASP A 120 -28.61 11.22 5.31
N TRP A 121 -27.31 11.16 5.61
CA TRP A 121 -26.59 12.29 6.19
C TRP A 121 -26.54 13.49 5.24
N SER A 122 -26.25 13.27 3.96
CA SER A 122 -26.14 14.32 2.94
C SER A 122 -27.47 15.06 2.77
N ILE A 123 -28.58 14.34 2.68
CA ILE A 123 -29.93 14.93 2.60
C ILE A 123 -30.22 15.87 3.78
N ARG A 124 -29.69 15.54 4.96
CA ARG A 124 -29.98 16.29 6.19
C ARG A 124 -29.06 17.50 6.42
N HIS A 125 -27.90 17.55 5.77
CA HIS A 125 -26.85 18.50 6.14
C HIS A 125 -26.21 19.24 4.96
N LEU A 126 -26.38 18.77 3.73
CA LEU A 126 -25.82 19.39 2.54
C LEU A 126 -26.90 20.15 1.76
N ASP A 127 -26.48 21.19 1.05
CA ASP A 127 -27.37 21.90 0.14
C ASP A 127 -27.36 21.29 -1.28
N ALA A 128 -28.17 21.86 -2.17
CA ALA A 128 -28.29 21.35 -3.53
C ALA A 128 -26.98 21.49 -4.34
N ALA A 129 -26.16 22.50 -4.07
CA ALA A 129 -24.90 22.71 -4.77
C ALA A 129 -23.86 21.68 -4.32
N ASP A 130 -23.78 21.41 -3.02
CA ASP A 130 -22.93 20.36 -2.45
C ASP A 130 -23.27 18.99 -3.04
N VAL A 131 -24.56 18.63 -3.08
CA VAL A 131 -25.01 17.36 -3.65
C VAL A 131 -24.67 17.26 -5.14
N THR A 132 -24.83 18.34 -5.89
CA THR A 132 -24.47 18.38 -7.32
C THR A 132 -22.97 18.13 -7.51
N GLY A 133 -22.11 18.75 -6.71
CA GLY A 133 -20.67 18.50 -6.76
C GLY A 133 -20.29 17.04 -6.49
N TRP A 134 -20.98 16.37 -5.57
CA TRP A 134 -20.78 14.94 -5.32
C TRP A 134 -21.27 14.04 -6.46
N VAL A 135 -22.37 14.42 -7.14
CA VAL A 135 -22.85 13.70 -8.33
C VAL A 135 -21.86 13.84 -9.48
N ASP A 136 -21.38 15.06 -9.76
CA ASP A 136 -20.40 15.32 -10.82
C ASP A 136 -19.11 14.53 -10.58
N ALA A 137 -18.62 14.51 -9.33
CA ALA A 137 -17.47 13.71 -8.94
C ALA A 137 -17.72 12.21 -9.15
N ALA A 138 -18.90 11.71 -8.80
CA ALA A 138 -19.25 10.30 -9.00
C ALA A 138 -19.34 9.92 -10.48
N GLU A 139 -19.85 10.80 -11.34
CA GLU A 139 -19.90 10.59 -12.79
C GLU A 139 -18.50 10.60 -13.41
N ALA A 140 -17.63 11.50 -12.98
CA ALA A 140 -16.23 11.55 -13.43
C ALA A 140 -15.41 10.31 -13.02
N LEU A 141 -15.83 9.63 -11.95
CA LEU A 141 -15.19 8.42 -11.42
C LEU A 141 -15.83 7.11 -11.92
N ARG A 142 -16.87 7.17 -12.76
CA ARG A 142 -17.39 5.95 -13.42
C ARG A 142 -16.36 5.44 -14.43
N PRO A 143 -16.07 4.13 -14.43
CA PRO A 143 -15.15 3.51 -15.39
C PRO A 143 -15.69 3.55 -16.82
#